data_AF-A0A8J3FN70-F1
#
_entry.id   AF-A0A8J3FN70-F1
#
_cell.length_a   1.000
_cell.length_b   1.000
_cell.length_c   1.000
_cell.angle_alpha   90.00
_cell.angle_beta   90.00
_cell.angle_gamma   90.00
#
_symmetry.space_group_name_H-M   'P 1'
#
loop_
_entity.id
_entity.type
_entity.pdbx_description
1 polymer ?
#
loop_
_entity_poly.entity_id
_entity_poly.type
_entity_poly.pdbx_seq_one_letter_code
_entity_poly.pdbx_strand_id
1 'polypeptide(L)'
;MSLPDDVAQYLDQCPNTSAIVTEAVRARMDRAEAVRKTLAAVGIHLTPEGQAWARSVLSPPSAAQRAESQRYLEAIEAGRLPEVQE
;
A
#
# COMPACT_ATOMS: atom_id res chain seq x y z
N MET A 1 17.71 1.91 1.26
CA MET A 1 16.67 1.61 2.28
C MET A 1 16.82 0.15 2.63
N SER A 2 16.96 -0.18 3.91
CA SER A 2 17.01 -1.56 4.41
C SER A 2 15.60 -2.08 4.68
N LEU A 3 15.43 -3.40 4.68
CA LEU A 3 14.19 -4.02 5.16
C LEU A 3 14.09 -3.85 6.69
N PRO A 4 12.87 -3.77 7.25
CA PRO A 4 12.63 -3.94 8.68
C PRO A 4 13.16 -5.30 9.18
N ASP A 5 13.67 -5.33 10.41
CA ASP A 5 14.35 -6.51 10.97
C ASP A 5 13.44 -7.74 11.09
N ASP A 6 12.17 -7.53 11.42
CA ASP A 6 11.15 -8.57 11.50
C ASP A 6 10.88 -9.21 10.11
N VAL A 7 10.79 -8.37 9.08
CA VAL A 7 10.62 -8.83 7.70
C VAL A 7 11.87 -9.55 7.21
N ALA A 8 13.07 -9.04 7.51
CA ALA A 8 14.32 -9.68 7.15
C ALA A 8 14.43 -11.07 7.79
N GLN A 9 14.18 -11.17 9.10
CA GLN A 9 14.21 -12.43 9.84
C GLN A 9 13.19 -13.45 9.32
N TYR A 10 12.01 -13.01 8.90
CA TYR A 10 11.01 -13.87 8.27
C TYR A 10 11.49 -14.41 6.91
N LEU A 11 12.05 -13.52 6.08
CA LEU A 11 12.50 -13.88 4.73
C LEU A 11 13.73 -14.81 4.76
N ASP A 12 14.60 -14.72 5.76
CA ASP A 12 15.75 -15.61 5.96
C ASP A 12 15.35 -17.05 6.29
N GLN A 13 14.16 -17.25 6.87
CA GLN A 13 13.62 -18.57 7.19
C GLN A 13 12.90 -19.22 5.99
N CYS A 14 12.66 -18.44 4.93
CA CYS A 14 11.90 -18.90 3.77
C CYS A 14 12.83 -19.58 2.75
N PRO A 15 12.51 -20.80 2.29
CA PRO A 15 13.37 -21.52 1.34
C PRO A 15 13.45 -20.87 -0.05
N ASN A 16 12.52 -19.95 -0.38
CA ASN A 16 12.52 -19.24 -1.66
C ASN A 16 12.04 -17.79 -1.51
N THR A 17 12.87 -16.97 -0.87
CA THR A 17 12.64 -15.54 -0.64
C THR A 17 12.32 -14.76 -1.90
N SER A 18 13.00 -15.07 -3.02
CA SER A 18 12.80 -14.34 -4.28
C SER A 18 11.42 -14.56 -4.88
N ALA A 19 10.85 -15.77 -4.75
CA ALA A 19 9.48 -16.05 -5.16
C ALA A 19 8.47 -15.24 -4.34
N ILE A 20 8.61 -15.19 -3.01
CA ILE A 20 7.75 -14.42 -2.11
C ILE A 20 7.78 -12.93 -2.47
N VAL A 21 8.98 -12.37 -2.65
CA VAL A 21 9.14 -10.96 -3.03
C VAL A 21 8.52 -10.69 -4.40
N THR A 22 8.73 -11.59 -5.36
CA THR A 22 8.17 -11.46 -6.72
C THR A 22 6.64 -11.44 -6.69
N GLU A 23 6.03 -12.35 -5.93
CA GLU A 23 4.58 -12.43 -5.78
C GLU A 23 4.01 -11.17 -5.10
N ALA A 24 4.64 -10.71 -4.02
CA ALA A 24 4.25 -9.47 -3.34
C ALA A 24 4.34 -8.25 -4.28
N VAL A 25 5.39 -8.16 -5.10
CA VAL A 25 5.55 -7.09 -6.10
C VAL A 25 4.45 -7.18 -7.16
N ARG A 26 4.13 -8.38 -7.68
CA ARG A 26 3.04 -8.56 -8.65
C ARG A 26 1.69 -8.16 -8.06
N ALA A 27 1.36 -8.63 -6.86
CA ALA A 27 0.12 -8.27 -6.17
C ALA A 27 0.00 -6.74 -5.99
N ARG A 28 1.10 -6.06 -5.68
CA ARG A 28 1.15 -4.60 -5.61
C ARG A 28 0.88 -3.94 -6.96
N MET A 29 1.47 -4.45 -8.05
CA MET A 29 1.25 -3.94 -9.41
C MET A 29 -0.20 -4.11 -9.84
N ASP A 30 -0.78 -5.28 -9.60
CA ASP A 30 -2.17 -5.58 -9.96
C ASP A 30 -3.15 -4.68 -9.21
N ARG A 31 -2.93 -4.47 -7.91
CA ARG A 31 -3.74 -3.52 -7.11
C ARG A 31 -3.63 -2.09 -7.65
N ALA A 32 -2.43 -1.63 -8.00
CA ALA A 32 -2.24 -0.30 -8.57
C ALA A 32 -2.97 -0.14 -9.92
N GLU A 33 -2.98 -1.20 -10.73
CA GLU A 33 -3.69 -1.23 -12.01
C GLU A 33 -5.21 -1.24 -11.84
N ALA A 34 -5.72 -2.01 -10.88
CA ALA A 34 -7.14 -2.01 -10.55
C ALA A 34 -7.62 -0.60 -10.16
N VAL A 35 -6.89 0.09 -9.29
CA VAL A 35 -7.20 1.47 -8.89
C VAL A 35 -7.19 2.41 -10.10
N ARG A 36 -6.18 2.33 -10.98
CA ARG A 36 -6.12 3.13 -12.22
C ARG A 36 -7.36 2.92 -13.09
N LYS A 37 -7.78 1.66 -13.28
CA LYS A 37 -8.96 1.32 -14.08
C LYS A 37 -10.25 1.85 -13.46
N THR A 38 -10.43 1.69 -12.15
CA THR A 38 -11.61 2.21 -11.44
C THR A 38 -11.72 3.74 -11.55
N LEU A 39 -10.60 4.46 -11.40
CA LEU A 39 -10.58 5.92 -11.56
C LEU A 39 -10.86 6.34 -13.01
N ALA A 40 -10.26 5.65 -13.99
CA ALA A 40 -10.50 5.94 -15.40
C ALA A 40 -11.97 5.71 -15.79
N ALA A 41 -12.63 4.71 -15.20
CA ALA A 41 -14.05 4.43 -15.44
C ALA A 41 -14.98 5.59 -15.00
N VAL A 42 -14.54 6.43 -14.06
CA VAL A 42 -15.26 7.65 -13.64
C VAL A 42 -14.69 8.93 -14.26
N GLY A 43 -13.86 8.80 -15.31
CA GLY A 43 -13.26 9.93 -16.03
C GLY A 43 -12.03 10.55 -15.36
N ILE A 44 -11.48 9.92 -14.31
CA ILE A 44 -10.29 10.40 -13.60
C ILE A 44 -9.06 9.67 -14.15
N HIS A 45 -8.17 10.43 -14.78
CA HIS A 45 -6.93 9.89 -15.37
C HIS A 45 -5.71 10.23 -14.51
N LEU A 46 -4.98 9.20 -14.07
CA LEU A 46 -3.73 9.36 -13.32
C LEU A 46 -2.55 9.58 -14.28
N THR A 47 -2.15 10.83 -14.50
CA THR A 47 -1.03 11.16 -15.41
C THR A 47 0.34 11.00 -14.73
N PRO A 48 1.42 10.76 -15.49
CA PRO A 48 2.78 10.75 -14.95
C PRO A 48 3.16 12.06 -14.26
N GLU A 49 2.76 13.21 -14.82
CA GLU A 49 3.07 14.54 -14.31
C GLU A 49 2.34 14.79 -12.98
N GLY A 50 1.07 14.41 -12.90
CA GLY A 50 0.28 14.52 -11.67
C GLY A 50 0.83 13.64 -10.55
N GLN A 51 1.30 12.43 -10.89
CA GLN A 51 1.97 11.55 -9.92
C GLN A 51 3.30 12.14 -9.43
N ALA A 52 4.09 12.73 -10.32
CA ALA A 52 5.35 13.38 -9.96
C ALA A 52 5.11 14.58 -9.04
N TRP A 53 4.13 15.44 -9.39
CA TRP A 53 3.71 16.55 -8.56
C TRP A 53 3.24 16.06 -7.18
N ALA A 54 2.35 15.07 -7.13
CA ALA A 54 1.84 14.52 -5.87
C ALA A 54 2.98 14.01 -4.98
N ARG A 55 3.98 13.32 -5.54
CA ARG A 55 5.16 12.87 -4.78
C ARG A 55 6.05 14.01 -4.29
N SER A 56 6.06 15.15 -4.98
CA SER A 56 6.83 16.33 -4.55
C SER A 56 6.16 17.12 -3.43
N VAL A 57 4.82 17.11 -3.36
CA VAL A 57 4.06 17.93 -2.41
C VAL A 57 3.53 17.14 -1.22
N LEU A 58 3.25 15.84 -1.39
CA LEU A 58 2.74 14.98 -0.33
C LEU A 58 3.91 14.37 0.43
N SER A 59 3.95 14.62 1.73
CA SER A 59 4.87 13.91 2.63
C SER A 59 4.41 12.46 2.81
N PRO A 60 5.35 11.51 2.96
CA PRO A 60 5.00 10.16 3.38
C PRO A 60 4.19 10.20 4.69
N PRO A 61 3.16 9.35 4.84
CA PRO A 61 2.38 9.31 6.06
C PRO A 61 3.25 8.96 7.27
N SER A 62 3.00 9.67 8.37
CA SER A 62 3.67 9.43 9.65
C SER A 62 3.39 8.00 10.14
N ALA A 63 4.20 7.53 11.11
CA ALA A 63 3.97 6.22 11.71
C ALA A 63 2.57 6.11 12.34
N ALA A 64 2.08 7.18 12.97
CA ALA A 64 0.73 7.25 13.54
C ALA A 64 -0.34 7.14 12.45
N GLN A 65 -0.21 7.88 11.35
CA GLN A 65 -1.15 7.84 10.22
C GLN A 65 -1.18 6.46 9.54
N ARG A 66 -0.02 5.79 9.43
CA ARG A 66 0.04 4.41 8.91
C ARG A 66 -0.65 3.42 9.83
N ALA A 67 -0.43 3.54 11.15
CA ALA A 67 -1.08 2.68 12.13
C ALA A 67 -2.61 2.88 12.15
N GLU A 68 -3.09 4.11 12.03
CA GLU A 68 -4.51 4.44 11.92
C GLU A 68 -5.13 3.85 10.64
N SER A 69 -4.48 4.06 9.49
CA SER A 69 -4.93 3.48 8.22
C SER A 69 -5.01 1.95 8.29
N GLN A 70 -4.07 1.31 8.99
CA GLN A 70 -4.12 -0.14 9.17
C GLN A 70 -5.33 -0.57 10.01
N ARG A 71 -5.59 0.09 11.14
CA ARG A 71 -6.80 -0.19 11.96
C ARG A 71 -8.09 0.02 11.15
N TYR A 72 -8.13 1.07 10.34
CA TYR A 72 -9.26 1.37 9.47
C TYR A 72 -9.53 0.23 8.49
N LEU A 73 -8.48 -0.29 7.84
CA LEU A 73 -8.58 -1.41 6.92
C LEU A 73 -9.00 -2.71 7.63
N GLU A 74 -8.43 -3.00 8.80
CA GLU A 74 -8.79 -4.17 9.62
C GLU A 74 -10.26 -4.13 10.08
N ALA A 75 -10.78 -2.94 10.41
CA ALA A 75 -12.18 -2.77 10.75
C ALA A 75 -13.11 -3.08 9.57
N ILE A 76 -12.78 -2.57 8.36
CA ILE A 76 -13.52 -2.85 7.13
C ILE A 76 -13.50 -4.34 6.81
N GLU A 77 -12.33 -4.99 6.89
CA GLU A 77 -12.17 -6.42 6.63
C GLU A 77 -12.99 -7.26 7.62
N ALA A 78 -13.10 -6.81 8.86
CA ALA A 78 -13.95 -7.42 9.88
C ALA A 78 -15.45 -7.05 9.77
N GLY A 79 -15.87 -6.34 8.71
CA GLY A 79 -17.26 -5.94 8.48
C GLY A 79 -17.78 -4.86 9.43
N ARG A 80 -16.89 -4.12 10.09
CA ARG A 80 -17.23 -3.01 10.99
C ARG A 80 -17.03 -1.67 10.29
N LEU A 81 -17.81 -0.67 10.72
CA LEU A 81 -17.53 0.71 10.35
C LEU A 81 -16.35 1.21 11.21
N PRO A 82 -15.28 1.74 10.60
CA PRO A 82 -14.16 2.29 11.34
C PRO A 82 -14.57 3.58 12.08
N GLU A 83 -14.23 3.67 13.35
CA GLU A 83 -14.40 4.88 14.16
C GLU A 83 -13.22 5.82 13.91
N VAL A 84 -13.51 7.05 13.45
CA VAL A 84 -12.51 8.11 13.32
C VAL A 84 -12.28 8.68 14.72
N GLN A 85 -11.05 8.59 15.23
CA GLN A 85 -10.69 9.24 16.49
C GLN A 85 -10.32 10.70 16.17
N GLU A 86 -11.11 11.65 16.69
CA GLU A 86 -10.85 13.10 16.60
C GLU A 86 -9.59 13.53 17.38
#